data_AF-A0A4Y2NL89-F1
#
_entry.id   AF-A0A4Y2NL89-F1
#
_cell.length_a   1.000
_cell.length_b   1.000
_cell.length_c   1.000
_cell.angle_alpha   90.00
_cell.angle_beta   90.00
_cell.angle_gamma   90.00
#
_symmetry.space_group_name_H-M   'P 1'
#
loop_
_entity.id
_entity.type
_entity.pdbx_description
1 polymer ?
#
loop_
_entity_poly.entity_id
_entity_poly.type
_entity_poly.pdbx_seq_one_letter_code
_entity_poly.pdbx_strand_id
1 'polypeptide(L)'
;MCKLFERIVNVRLVHVLEKNEYIFPFQSGFQKSRSTIDNLMSLETDIRVAFLKRKYQVSIFFDIYKAYDRIWKYGIMKNLYDFGFRGNLPIFVQNVLKPRFFRVRLGDTYSNIFCQEEGVPQGCVLSVTLFVLATNPILSVIPQTVHKNLYVDDLHISCYARNMQVIERQLQTAINNIVEWSNKSGFTISAQKTMCIHFCKRPLYPDPELFLSGVPIRFQDNYKFLGIVFDKRLTFLPHIASLLKRCLRSLNILRTLSNISWGADRSCLLRVYRSIYRSMIDYGSVVYGSARPSYLKSLDCVRHQALRLCLGAFRTYPIPSLYAEAFELSLSSRRDKFSLTTFVLCQTTTILYVGHY
;
A
#
# COMPACT_ATOMS: atom_id res chain seq x y z
N MET A 1 2.14 23.84 -19.82
CA MET A 1 3.27 23.31 -20.62
C MET A 1 4.21 22.40 -19.81
N CYS A 2 4.67 22.78 -18.61
CA CYS A 2 5.60 21.96 -17.80
C CYS A 2 5.12 20.53 -17.48
N LYS A 3 3.87 20.33 -17.04
CA LYS A 3 3.37 18.98 -16.66
C LYS A 3 3.38 17.96 -17.82
N LEU A 4 3.12 18.42 -19.05
CA LEU A 4 3.15 17.53 -20.23
C LEU A 4 4.58 17.12 -20.53
N PHE A 5 5.52 18.07 -20.52
CA PHE A 5 6.93 17.80 -20.76
C PHE A 5 7.52 16.90 -19.65
N GLU A 6 7.22 17.17 -18.38
CA GLU A 6 7.57 16.30 -17.25
C GLU A 6 7.06 14.87 -17.47
N ARG A 7 5.83 14.70 -17.97
CA ARG A 7 5.28 13.37 -18.27
C ARG A 7 6.05 12.68 -19.40
N ILE A 8 6.40 13.40 -20.47
CA ILE A 8 7.21 12.84 -21.59
C ILE A 8 8.58 12.40 -21.08
N VAL A 9 9.26 13.25 -20.30
CA VAL A 9 10.56 12.92 -19.70
C VAL A 9 10.43 11.72 -18.77
N ASN A 10 9.39 11.68 -17.93
CA ASN A 10 9.17 10.60 -16.98
C ASN A 10 8.95 9.25 -17.69
N VAL A 11 8.17 9.23 -18.77
CA VAL A 11 7.94 8.00 -19.56
C VAL A 11 9.25 7.44 -20.11
N ARG A 12 10.14 8.30 -20.63
CA ARG A 12 11.45 7.89 -21.14
C ARG A 12 12.39 7.43 -20.02
N LEU A 13 12.42 8.16 -18.90
CA LEU A 13 13.22 7.79 -17.74
C LEU A 13 12.82 6.42 -17.21
N VAL A 14 11.53 6.20 -16.95
CA VAL A 14 11.01 4.91 -16.46
C VAL A 14 11.37 3.78 -17.42
N HIS A 15 11.25 3.98 -18.74
CA HIS A 15 11.63 2.96 -19.72
C HIS A 15 13.10 2.54 -19.61
N VAL A 16 14.02 3.50 -19.43
CA VAL A 16 15.46 3.20 -19.26
C VAL A 16 15.71 2.51 -17.92
N LEU A 17 15.07 2.95 -16.85
CA LEU A 17 15.19 2.34 -15.52
C LEU A 17 14.70 0.89 -15.51
N GLU A 18 13.58 0.61 -16.19
CA GLU A 18 13.02 -0.74 -16.36
C GLU A 18 13.95 -1.61 -17.22
N LYS A 19 14.43 -1.10 -18.37
CA LYS A 19 15.30 -1.85 -19.29
C LYS A 19 16.63 -2.27 -18.67
N ASN A 20 17.19 -1.42 -17.81
CA ASN A 20 18.49 -1.66 -17.18
C ASN A 20 18.37 -2.26 -15.77
N GLU A 21 17.16 -2.62 -15.33
CA GLU A 21 16.90 -3.23 -14.02
C GLU A 21 17.41 -2.43 -12.80
N TYR A 22 17.43 -1.09 -12.91
CA TYR A 22 17.92 -0.24 -11.82
C TYR A 22 16.97 -0.15 -10.63
N ILE A 23 15.71 -0.58 -10.78
CA ILE A 23 14.73 -0.60 -9.69
C ILE A 23 14.60 -2.02 -9.16
N PHE A 24 14.74 -2.20 -7.84
CA PHE A 24 14.68 -3.51 -7.22
C PHE A 24 13.32 -4.18 -7.44
N PRO A 25 13.28 -5.51 -7.64
CA PRO A 25 12.04 -6.27 -7.75
C PRO A 25 11.13 -6.23 -6.51
N PHE A 26 11.56 -5.65 -5.38
CA PHE A 26 10.76 -5.53 -4.15
C PHE A 26 10.14 -4.13 -3.97
N GLN A 27 10.40 -3.22 -4.91
CA GLN A 27 9.77 -1.90 -4.97
C GLN A 27 8.53 -2.01 -5.85
N SER A 28 7.35 -1.89 -5.26
CA SER A 28 6.07 -1.95 -5.98
C SER A 28 5.43 -0.58 -6.18
N GLY A 29 6.02 0.47 -5.62
CA GLY A 29 5.55 1.84 -5.78
C GLY A 29 5.73 2.35 -7.21
N PHE A 30 4.62 2.76 -7.84
CA PHE A 30 4.59 3.45 -9.14
C PHE A 30 5.30 2.74 -10.31
N GLN A 31 5.52 1.44 -10.20
CA GLN A 31 5.93 0.59 -11.31
C GLN A 31 4.72 0.17 -12.14
N LYS A 32 4.91 0.01 -13.45
CA LYS A 32 3.87 -0.58 -14.31
C LYS A 32 3.59 -2.01 -13.85
N SER A 33 2.31 -2.38 -13.88
CA SER A 33 1.85 -3.74 -13.54
C SER A 33 2.08 -4.19 -12.09
N ARG A 34 2.45 -3.27 -11.18
CA ARG A 34 2.49 -3.52 -9.74
C ARG A 34 1.52 -2.63 -8.98
N SER A 35 0.97 -3.18 -7.91
CA SER A 35 -0.10 -2.58 -7.12
C SER A 35 0.18 -2.74 -5.62
N THR A 36 -0.59 -2.02 -4.80
CA THR A 36 -0.58 -2.24 -3.35
C THR A 36 -0.97 -3.67 -2.98
N ILE A 37 -1.78 -4.33 -3.82
CA ILE A 37 -2.25 -5.70 -3.59
C ILE A 37 -1.09 -6.69 -3.63
N ASP A 38 -0.06 -6.47 -4.45
CA ASP A 38 1.08 -7.39 -4.56
C ASP A 38 1.87 -7.46 -3.25
N ASN A 39 2.13 -6.30 -2.63
CA ASN A 39 2.81 -6.24 -1.33
C ASN A 39 1.96 -6.85 -0.21
N LEU A 40 0.65 -6.62 -0.25
CA LEU A 40 -0.29 -7.22 0.70
C LEU A 40 -0.34 -8.75 0.56
N MET A 41 -0.37 -9.26 -0.67
CA MET A 41 -0.39 -10.69 -0.98
C MET A 41 0.91 -11.38 -0.62
N SER A 42 2.06 -10.73 -0.88
CA SER A 42 3.38 -11.22 -0.47
C SER A 42 3.43 -11.38 1.06
N LEU A 43 3.01 -10.36 1.82
CA LEU A 43 2.95 -10.44 3.28
C LEU A 43 2.02 -11.55 3.77
N GLU A 44 0.80 -11.61 3.22
CA GLU A 44 -0.19 -12.63 3.59
C GLU A 44 0.32 -14.06 3.34
N THR A 45 0.99 -14.26 2.19
CA THR A 45 1.60 -15.53 1.80
C THR A 45 2.73 -15.91 2.76
N ASP A 46 3.62 -14.98 3.09
CA ASP A 46 4.73 -15.24 4.02
C ASP A 46 4.19 -15.67 5.41
N ILE A 47 3.18 -14.96 5.92
CA ILE A 47 2.51 -15.30 7.20
C ILE A 47 1.90 -16.70 7.14
N ARG A 48 1.22 -17.04 6.05
CA ARG A 48 0.64 -18.37 5.86
C ARG A 48 1.72 -19.45 5.82
N VAL A 49 2.79 -19.24 5.08
CA VAL A 49 3.92 -20.18 5.00
C VAL A 49 4.55 -20.38 6.37
N ALA A 50 4.72 -19.32 7.15
CA ALA A 50 5.21 -19.40 8.52
C ALA A 50 4.26 -20.25 9.41
N PHE A 51 2.96 -20.01 9.33
CA PHE A 51 1.95 -20.78 10.07
C PHE A 51 1.92 -22.26 9.68
N LEU A 52 1.99 -22.58 8.38
CA LEU A 52 2.04 -23.96 7.88
C LEU A 52 3.29 -24.68 8.38
N LYS A 53 4.44 -23.99 8.37
CA LYS A 53 5.72 -24.51 8.88
C LYS A 53 5.82 -24.48 10.41
N ARG A 54 4.76 -24.05 11.10
CA ARG A 54 4.69 -23.86 12.56
C ARG A 54 5.86 -23.01 13.10
N LYS A 55 6.22 -21.97 12.37
CA LYS A 55 7.25 -20.98 12.71
C LYS A 55 6.61 -19.71 13.27
N TYR A 56 7.40 -18.90 13.97
CA TYR A 56 7.05 -17.53 14.32
C TYR A 56 7.38 -16.62 13.14
N GLN A 57 6.59 -15.58 12.93
CA GLN A 57 6.93 -14.50 12.00
C GLN A 57 6.79 -13.17 12.71
N VAL A 58 7.80 -12.31 12.55
CA VAL A 58 7.75 -10.93 13.02
C VAL A 58 7.87 -10.02 11.81
N SER A 59 6.94 -9.09 11.70
CA SER A 59 6.89 -8.06 10.67
C SER A 59 7.04 -6.68 11.30
N ILE A 60 7.84 -5.84 10.66
CA ILE A 60 8.09 -4.45 11.06
C ILE A 60 7.63 -3.55 9.93
N PHE A 61 6.82 -2.56 10.29
CA PHE A 61 6.32 -1.52 9.40
C PHE A 61 6.96 -0.20 9.79
N PHE A 62 7.74 0.38 8.89
CA PHE A 62 8.44 1.64 9.13
C PHE A 62 7.65 2.82 8.55
N ASP A 63 7.64 3.93 9.28
CA ASP A 63 7.09 5.21 8.81
C ASP A 63 8.24 6.19 8.54
N ILE A 64 8.42 6.57 7.27
CA ILE A 64 9.43 7.56 6.88
C ILE A 64 8.83 8.95 7.11
N TYR A 65 9.43 9.72 8.03
CA TYR A 65 8.91 11.02 8.41
C TYR A 65 9.08 12.05 7.29
N LYS A 66 7.95 12.61 6.83
CA LYS A 66 7.90 13.64 5.77
C LYS A 66 8.73 13.25 4.55
N ALA A 67 8.54 12.03 4.05
CA ALA A 67 9.38 11.41 3.05
C ALA A 67 9.59 12.28 1.80
N TYR A 68 8.54 12.93 1.28
CA TYR A 68 8.63 13.81 0.11
C TYR A 68 9.37 15.13 0.36
N ASP A 69 9.26 15.69 1.57
CA ASP A 69 9.78 17.01 1.91
C ASP A 69 11.25 16.96 2.35
N ARG A 70 11.75 15.77 2.73
CA ARG A 70 13.11 15.58 3.27
C ARG A 70 14.08 14.87 2.33
N ILE A 71 13.67 14.62 1.09
CA ILE A 71 14.54 13.93 0.14
C ILE A 71 15.75 14.80 -0.14
N TRP A 72 16.94 14.22 0.05
CA TRP A 72 18.18 14.90 -0.24
C TRP A 72 18.38 15.05 -1.74
N LYS A 73 18.27 16.29 -2.24
CA LYS A 73 18.33 16.58 -3.69
C LYS A 73 19.65 16.18 -4.32
N TYR A 74 20.76 16.35 -3.59
CA TYR A 74 22.08 15.89 -4.03
C TYR A 74 22.12 14.37 -4.20
N GLY A 75 21.49 13.61 -3.29
CA GLY A 75 21.38 12.15 -3.39
C GLY A 75 20.70 11.69 -4.68
N ILE A 76 19.62 12.36 -5.10
CA ILE A 76 18.97 12.08 -6.39
C ILE A 76 19.93 12.31 -7.56
N MET A 77 20.60 13.47 -7.58
CA MET A 77 21.53 13.83 -8.65
C MET A 77 22.72 12.87 -8.72
N LYS A 78 23.24 12.45 -7.56
CA LYS A 78 24.28 11.43 -7.46
C LYS A 78 23.80 10.09 -8.02
N ASN A 79 22.61 9.61 -7.64
CA ASN A 79 22.05 8.36 -8.18
C ASN A 79 21.90 8.42 -9.71
N LEU A 80 21.42 9.54 -10.27
CA LEU A 80 21.35 9.72 -11.72
C LEU A 80 22.73 9.66 -12.38
N TYR A 81 23.74 10.25 -11.74
CA TYR A 81 25.11 10.17 -12.21
C TYR A 81 25.67 8.74 -12.15
N ASP A 82 25.42 8.01 -11.06
CA ASP A 82 25.88 6.64 -10.85
C ASP A 82 25.21 5.66 -11.83
N PHE A 83 23.95 5.91 -12.24
CA PHE A 83 23.28 5.17 -13.32
C PHE A 83 23.74 5.53 -14.74
N GLY A 84 24.74 6.41 -14.87
CA GLY A 84 25.28 6.80 -16.18
C GLY A 84 24.46 7.84 -16.95
N PHE A 85 23.43 8.46 -16.35
CA PHE A 85 22.69 9.53 -17.01
C PHE A 85 23.58 10.78 -17.14
N ARG A 86 23.70 11.33 -18.35
CA ARG A 86 24.50 12.52 -18.67
C ARG A 86 23.72 13.49 -19.56
N GLY A 87 24.20 14.72 -19.67
CA GLY A 87 23.63 15.75 -20.55
C GLY A 87 22.31 16.35 -20.06
N ASN A 88 21.34 16.53 -20.97
CA ASN A 88 20.15 17.34 -20.74
C ASN A 88 19.19 16.80 -19.68
N LEU A 89 19.15 15.48 -19.46
CA LEU A 89 18.22 14.86 -18.51
C LEU A 89 18.58 15.22 -17.05
N PRO A 90 19.81 14.99 -16.55
CA PRO A 90 20.21 15.48 -15.23
C PRO A 90 20.03 17.00 -15.07
N ILE A 91 20.36 17.80 -16.10
CA ILE A 91 20.18 19.27 -16.06
C ILE A 91 18.69 19.62 -15.90
N PHE A 92 17.81 18.93 -16.61
CA PHE A 92 16.36 19.11 -16.46
C PHE A 92 15.89 18.75 -15.05
N VAL A 93 16.32 17.63 -14.50
CA VAL A 93 15.99 17.21 -13.13
C VAL A 93 16.50 18.24 -12.12
N GLN A 94 17.74 18.72 -12.26
CA GLN A 94 18.32 19.74 -11.39
C GLN A 94 17.48 21.01 -11.39
N ASN A 95 17.01 21.46 -12.56
CA ASN A 95 16.12 22.61 -12.68
C ASN A 95 14.75 22.38 -12.03
N VAL A 96 14.20 21.16 -12.12
CA VAL A 96 12.94 20.79 -11.44
C VAL A 96 13.10 20.83 -9.91
N LEU A 97 14.27 20.42 -9.40
CA LEU A 97 14.62 20.34 -7.98
C LEU A 97 15.12 21.66 -7.37
N LYS A 98 15.27 22.74 -8.15
CA LYS A 98 15.69 24.05 -7.61
C LYS A 98 14.80 24.47 -6.41
N PRO A 99 15.38 25.16 -5.41
CA PRO A 99 14.61 25.66 -4.27
C PRO A 99 13.38 26.44 -4.74
N ARG A 100 12.26 26.21 -4.07
CA ARG A 100 10.99 26.88 -4.38
C ARG A 100 10.55 27.73 -3.21
N PHE A 101 9.98 28.87 -3.54
CA PHE A 101 9.43 29.81 -2.57
C PHE A 101 7.90 29.77 -2.66
N PHE A 102 7.25 29.56 -1.53
CA PHE A 102 5.80 29.51 -1.41
C PHE A 102 5.32 30.64 -0.50
N ARG A 103 4.15 31.19 -0.82
CA ARG A 103 3.41 32.10 0.07
C ARG A 103 1.92 31.84 -0.10
N VAL A 104 1.17 31.90 1.00
CA VAL A 104 -0.29 31.76 0.99
C VAL A 104 -0.89 33.15 0.83
N ARG A 105 -1.88 33.29 -0.06
CA ARG A 105 -2.67 34.52 -0.21
C ARG A 105 -4.05 34.29 0.39
N LEU A 106 -4.47 35.14 1.33
CA LEU A 106 -5.82 35.17 1.87
C LEU A 106 -6.40 36.58 1.66
N GLY A 107 -7.34 36.72 0.72
CA GLY A 107 -7.80 38.03 0.27
C GLY A 107 -6.64 38.85 -0.28
N ASP A 108 -6.36 39.99 0.35
CA ASP A 108 -5.27 40.90 -0.04
C ASP A 108 -4.01 40.77 0.83
N THR A 109 -4.02 39.83 1.77
CA THR A 109 -2.85 39.56 2.63
C THR A 109 -2.04 38.39 2.09
N TYR A 110 -0.71 38.50 2.19
CA TYR A 110 0.23 37.44 1.88
C TYR A 110 0.90 36.95 3.16
N SER A 111 1.10 35.64 3.29
CA SER A 111 1.95 35.08 4.34
C SER A 111 3.42 35.37 4.08
N ASN A 112 4.25 35.09 5.08
CA ASN A 112 5.70 35.02 4.92
C ASN A 112 6.08 34.04 3.80
N ILE A 113 7.20 34.33 3.14
CA ILE A 113 7.78 33.47 2.13
C ILE A 113 8.39 32.25 2.83
N PHE A 114 7.91 31.07 2.46
CA PHE A 114 8.45 29.79 2.89
C PHE A 114 9.35 29.22 1.79
N CYS A 115 10.64 29.05 2.09
CA CYS A 115 11.58 28.38 1.20
C CYS A 115 11.57 26.87 1.47
N GLN A 116 11.35 26.08 0.42
CA GLN A 116 11.54 24.63 0.46
C GLN A 116 12.91 24.28 -0.14
N GLU A 117 13.90 24.12 0.74
CA GLU A 117 15.29 23.82 0.35
C GLU A 117 15.50 22.36 -0.04
N GLU A 118 14.87 21.42 0.67
CA GLU A 118 14.97 19.97 0.43
C GLU A 118 13.62 19.37 -0.01
N GLY A 119 13.68 18.14 -0.53
CA GLY A 119 12.51 17.42 -1.00
C GLY A 119 12.18 17.61 -2.48
N VAL A 120 11.18 16.86 -2.93
CA VAL A 120 10.66 16.93 -4.29
C VAL A 120 9.27 17.59 -4.30
N PRO A 121 8.92 18.33 -5.36
CA PRO A 121 7.65 19.04 -5.41
C PRO A 121 6.46 18.09 -5.51
N GLN A 122 5.52 18.23 -4.56
CA GLN A 122 4.26 17.48 -4.60
C GLN A 122 3.40 17.91 -5.80
N GLY A 123 2.78 16.93 -6.47
CA GLY A 123 1.94 17.17 -7.66
C GLY A 123 2.69 17.26 -9.00
N CYS A 124 4.02 17.07 -8.99
CA CYS A 124 4.83 16.86 -10.19
C CYS A 124 4.87 15.37 -10.54
N VAL A 125 4.72 15.04 -11.83
CA VAL A 125 4.70 13.64 -12.30
C VAL A 125 6.08 12.98 -12.13
N LEU A 126 7.15 13.75 -12.35
CA LEU A 126 8.53 13.27 -12.27
C LEU A 126 8.97 13.02 -10.83
N SER A 127 8.46 13.79 -9.87
CA SER A 127 8.81 13.70 -8.46
C SER A 127 8.57 12.32 -7.85
N VAL A 128 7.54 11.64 -8.32
CA VAL A 128 7.22 10.27 -7.90
C VAL A 128 8.33 9.30 -8.28
N THR A 129 8.81 9.35 -9.51
CA THR A 129 9.91 8.50 -9.99
C THR A 129 11.22 8.85 -9.29
N LEU A 130 11.50 10.15 -9.09
CA LEU A 130 12.68 10.58 -8.36
C LEU A 130 12.66 10.11 -6.90
N PHE A 131 11.48 10.09 -6.27
CA PHE A 131 11.30 9.54 -4.94
C PHE A 131 11.57 8.03 -4.89
N VAL A 132 11.05 7.29 -5.87
CA VAL A 132 11.37 5.87 -6.02
C VAL A 132 12.88 5.66 -6.17
N LEU A 133 13.56 6.46 -6.99
CA LEU A 133 15.02 6.39 -7.15
C LEU A 133 15.80 6.73 -5.87
N ALA A 134 15.30 7.65 -5.05
CA ALA A 134 15.93 8.03 -3.79
C ALA A 134 15.76 6.94 -2.72
N THR A 135 14.61 6.29 -2.68
CA THR A 135 14.29 5.26 -1.67
C THR A 135 14.80 3.88 -2.06
N ASN A 136 14.87 3.54 -3.35
CA ASN A 136 15.24 2.22 -3.86
C ASN A 136 16.52 1.60 -3.25
N PRO A 137 17.62 2.36 -3.01
CA PRO A 137 18.82 1.81 -2.40
C PRO A 137 18.64 1.25 -0.97
N ILE A 138 17.58 1.61 -0.25
CA ILE A 138 17.28 1.00 1.06
C ILE A 138 17.13 -0.51 0.97
N LEU A 139 16.66 -1.02 -0.18
CA LEU A 139 16.45 -2.45 -0.39
C LEU A 139 17.78 -3.20 -0.52
N SER A 140 18.88 -2.55 -0.89
CA SER A 140 20.19 -3.21 -1.02
C SER A 140 20.87 -3.44 0.32
N VAL A 141 20.56 -2.64 1.35
CA VAL A 141 21.18 -2.77 2.69
C VAL A 141 20.49 -3.81 3.57
N ILE A 142 19.27 -4.21 3.21
CA ILE A 142 18.50 -5.22 3.94
C ILE A 142 19.03 -6.62 3.60
N PRO A 143 19.44 -7.43 4.61
CA PRO A 143 19.95 -8.78 4.40
C PRO A 143 19.00 -9.67 3.59
N GLN A 144 19.56 -10.56 2.77
CA GLN A 144 18.77 -11.49 1.94
C GLN A 144 17.95 -12.50 2.77
N THR A 145 18.30 -12.71 4.04
CA THR A 145 17.56 -13.55 4.97
C THR A 145 16.24 -12.93 5.43
N VAL A 146 16.05 -11.63 5.19
CA VAL A 146 14.88 -10.86 5.62
C VAL A 146 14.03 -10.52 4.40
N HIS A 147 12.76 -10.89 4.45
CA HIS A 147 11.78 -10.49 3.44
C HIS A 147 11.58 -8.98 3.52
N LYS A 148 11.51 -8.32 2.37
CA LYS A 148 11.42 -6.85 2.27
C LYS A 148 10.47 -6.47 1.16
N ASN A 149 9.59 -5.51 1.45
CA ASN A 149 8.67 -4.92 0.49
C ASN A 149 8.69 -3.41 0.69
N LEU A 150 8.79 -2.66 -0.39
CA LEU A 150 8.71 -1.21 -0.38
C LEU A 150 7.54 -0.79 -1.27
N TYR A 151 6.67 0.06 -0.74
CA TYR A 151 5.65 0.75 -1.52
C TYR A 151 5.81 2.24 -1.28
N VAL A 152 6.55 2.92 -2.16
CA VAL A 152 6.79 4.36 -1.98
C VAL A 152 7.52 4.58 -0.64
N ASP A 153 6.86 5.19 0.34
CA ASP A 153 7.36 5.48 1.69
C ASP A 153 7.05 4.39 2.71
N ASP A 154 6.14 3.46 2.38
CA ASP A 154 5.79 2.33 3.23
C ASP A 154 6.83 1.19 3.07
N LEU A 155 7.83 1.17 3.95
CA LEU A 155 8.80 0.07 4.05
C LEU A 155 8.28 -0.99 5.03
N HIS A 156 8.28 -2.24 4.58
CA HIS A 156 7.98 -3.41 5.39
C HIS A 156 9.14 -4.41 5.31
N ILE A 157 9.56 -4.93 6.46
CA ILE A 157 10.45 -6.09 6.53
C ILE A 157 9.84 -7.17 7.41
N SER A 158 10.14 -8.43 7.11
CA SER A 158 9.70 -9.55 7.92
C SER A 158 10.68 -10.71 7.92
N CYS A 159 10.72 -11.44 9.02
CA CYS A 159 11.49 -12.66 9.15
C CYS A 159 10.64 -13.73 9.83
N TYR A 160 10.79 -14.98 9.39
CA TYR A 160 10.15 -16.12 10.03
C TYR A 160 11.15 -17.25 10.34
N ALA A 161 11.12 -17.73 11.58
CA ALA A 161 11.98 -18.81 12.04
C ALA A 161 11.30 -19.64 13.15
N ARG A 162 11.89 -20.79 13.50
CA ARG A 162 11.42 -21.61 14.63
C ARG A 162 11.83 -21.04 15.98
N ASN A 163 12.95 -20.31 16.00
CA ASN A 163 13.56 -19.77 17.20
C ASN A 163 13.47 -18.24 17.15
N MET A 164 12.99 -17.62 18.23
CA MET A 164 12.76 -16.17 18.31
C MET A 164 14.07 -15.37 18.34
N GLN A 165 15.11 -15.88 19.01
CA GLN A 165 16.42 -15.20 19.06
C GLN A 165 17.04 -15.06 17.65
N VAL A 166 16.81 -16.01 16.75
CA VAL A 166 17.25 -15.89 15.35
C VAL A 166 16.52 -14.75 14.64
N ILE A 167 15.20 -14.64 14.86
CA ILE A 167 14.38 -13.56 14.27
C ILE A 167 14.86 -12.21 14.78
N GLU A 168 15.05 -12.10 16.10
CA GLU A 168 15.53 -10.88 16.76
C GLU A 168 16.87 -10.43 16.19
N ARG A 169 17.87 -11.32 16.11
CA ARG A 169 19.19 -11.00 15.56
C ARG A 169 19.12 -10.56 14.10
N GLN A 170 18.34 -11.25 13.27
CA GLN A 170 18.23 -10.94 11.84
C GLN A 170 17.51 -9.61 11.61
N LEU A 171 16.41 -9.37 12.33
CA LEU A 171 15.67 -8.12 12.25
C LEU A 171 16.45 -6.96 12.83
N GLN A 172 17.13 -7.12 13.97
CA GLN A 172 17.95 -6.06 14.55
C GLN A 172 19.13 -5.69 13.64
N THR A 173 19.76 -6.67 12.99
CA THR A 173 20.78 -6.41 11.96
C THR A 173 20.20 -5.60 10.80
N ALA A 174 19.02 -5.98 10.31
CA ALA A 174 18.34 -5.25 9.25
C ALA A 174 17.97 -3.81 9.66
N ILE A 175 17.47 -3.63 10.89
CA ILE A 175 17.15 -2.30 11.45
C ILE A 175 18.41 -1.43 11.51
N ASN A 176 19.53 -1.97 12.02
CA ASN A 176 20.78 -1.24 12.12
C ASN A 176 21.29 -0.77 10.75
N ASN A 177 21.24 -1.65 9.74
CA ASN A 177 21.60 -1.30 8.36
C ASN A 177 20.69 -0.21 7.78
N ILE A 178 19.39 -0.29 8.04
CA ILE A 178 18.40 0.72 7.62
C ILE A 178 18.70 2.06 8.30
N VAL A 179 19.02 2.08 9.59
CA VAL A 179 19.36 3.31 10.33
C VAL A 179 20.65 3.93 9.78
N GLU A 180 21.69 3.13 9.53
CA GLU A 180 22.93 3.61 8.93
C GLU A 180 22.69 4.21 7.53
N TRP A 181 21.87 3.54 6.71
CA TRP A 181 21.46 4.06 5.42
C TRP A 181 20.66 5.36 5.55
N SER A 182 19.73 5.44 6.51
CA SER A 182 18.91 6.63 6.78
C SER A 182 19.79 7.84 7.09
N ASN A 183 20.81 7.65 7.93
CA ASN A 183 21.78 8.70 8.29
C ASN A 183 22.60 9.20 7.09
N LYS A 184 22.95 8.30 6.15
CA LYS A 184 23.70 8.66 4.93
C LYS A 184 22.84 9.30 3.84
N SER A 185 21.57 8.91 3.75
CA SER A 185 20.65 9.32 2.68
C SER A 185 19.83 10.56 3.01
N GLY A 186 19.83 11.00 4.27
CA GLY A 186 19.04 12.15 4.74
C GLY A 186 17.58 11.82 5.09
N PHE A 187 17.18 10.56 4.94
CA PHE A 187 15.85 10.12 5.41
C PHE A 187 15.81 10.05 6.94
N THR A 188 14.62 10.24 7.50
CA THR A 188 14.37 10.08 8.94
C THR A 188 13.25 9.08 9.16
N ILE A 189 13.50 8.04 9.95
CA ILE A 189 12.49 7.04 10.28
C ILE A 189 11.90 7.36 11.65
N SER A 190 10.57 7.36 11.76
CA SER A 190 9.88 7.69 13.00
C SER A 190 9.77 6.47 13.92
N ALA A 191 10.62 6.38 14.95
CA ALA A 191 10.55 5.29 15.95
C ALA A 191 9.18 5.18 16.64
N GLN A 192 8.49 6.31 16.84
CA GLN A 192 7.18 6.32 17.49
C GLN A 192 6.05 5.76 16.63
N LYS A 193 6.19 5.83 15.30
CA LYS A 193 5.19 5.36 14.34
C LYS A 193 5.56 4.02 13.72
N THR A 194 6.82 3.61 13.79
CA THR A 194 7.25 2.26 13.44
C THR A 194 6.57 1.26 14.39
N MET A 195 5.96 0.23 13.81
CA MET A 195 5.20 -0.78 14.56
C MET A 195 5.63 -2.19 14.19
N CYS A 196 5.59 -3.08 15.16
CA CYS A 196 5.82 -4.51 14.97
C CYS A 196 4.54 -5.32 15.19
N ILE A 197 4.35 -6.38 14.39
CA ILE A 197 3.42 -7.46 14.69
C ILE A 197 4.20 -8.77 14.76
N HIS A 198 4.00 -9.49 15.84
CA HIS A 198 4.41 -10.88 15.97
C HIS A 198 3.25 -11.80 15.61
N PHE A 199 3.29 -12.40 14.42
CA PHE A 199 2.31 -13.36 13.94
C PHE A 199 2.61 -14.77 14.47
N CYS A 200 1.64 -15.35 15.20
CA CYS A 200 1.75 -16.72 15.68
C CYS A 200 0.38 -17.38 15.92
N LYS A 201 0.29 -18.69 15.62
CA LYS A 201 -0.86 -19.55 15.98
C LYS A 201 -0.65 -20.35 17.28
N ARG A 202 0.57 -20.38 17.81
CA ARG A 202 0.93 -21.11 19.04
C ARG A 202 0.57 -20.28 20.28
N PRO A 203 0.53 -20.89 21.48
CA PRO A 203 0.41 -20.15 22.74
C PRO A 203 1.44 -19.02 22.84
N LEU A 204 1.09 -18.00 23.63
CA LEU A 204 1.84 -16.75 23.76
C LEU A 204 3.33 -17.03 24.01
N TYR A 205 4.16 -16.67 23.03
CA TYR A 205 5.60 -16.54 23.23
C TYR A 205 5.90 -15.05 23.40
N PRO A 206 6.82 -14.65 24.30
CA PRO A 206 7.20 -13.25 24.48
C PRO A 206 7.62 -12.61 23.15
N ASP A 207 7.26 -11.33 22.98
CA ASP A 207 7.70 -10.58 21.80
C ASP A 207 9.21 -10.29 21.90
N PRO A 208 9.95 -10.28 20.76
CA PRO A 208 11.37 -10.00 20.78
C PRO A 208 11.66 -8.53 21.09
N GLU A 209 12.82 -8.24 21.67
CA GLU A 209 13.25 -6.88 21.96
C GLU A 209 13.96 -6.28 20.73
N LEU A 210 13.31 -5.31 20.08
CA LEU A 210 13.83 -4.63 18.90
C LEU A 210 13.96 -3.15 19.15
N PHE A 211 15.08 -2.56 18.74
CA PHE A 211 15.40 -1.15 18.99
C PHE A 211 15.65 -0.40 17.68
N LEU A 212 14.98 0.73 17.49
CA LEU A 212 15.26 1.68 16.42
C LEU A 212 15.98 2.89 17.02
N SER A 213 17.27 3.04 16.71
CA SER A 213 18.11 4.13 17.26
C SER A 213 18.08 4.20 18.80
N GLY A 214 18.09 3.04 19.46
CA GLY A 214 18.03 2.92 20.92
C GLY A 214 16.63 3.01 21.53
N VAL A 215 15.59 3.30 20.73
CA VAL A 215 14.20 3.35 21.19
C VAL A 215 13.54 1.98 20.94
N PRO A 216 12.91 1.34 21.95
CA PRO A 216 12.21 0.07 21.75
C PRO A 216 11.00 0.24 20.83
N ILE A 217 10.87 -0.66 19.84
CA ILE A 217 9.76 -0.66 18.90
C ILE A 217 8.53 -1.30 19.55
N ARG A 218 7.37 -0.67 19.36
CA ARG A 218 6.11 -1.13 19.96
C ARG A 218 5.52 -2.32 19.19
N PHE A 219 5.08 -3.33 19.92
CA PHE A 219 4.31 -4.45 19.39
C PHE A 219 2.81 -4.17 19.49
N GLN A 220 2.07 -4.50 18.43
CA GLN A 220 0.62 -4.43 18.41
C GLN A 220 0.04 -5.74 17.88
N ASP A 221 -1.16 -6.09 18.36
CA ASP A 221 -1.89 -7.27 17.88
C ASP A 221 -2.55 -7.07 16.52
N ASN A 222 -2.72 -5.82 16.09
CA ASN A 222 -3.20 -5.50 14.76
C ASN A 222 -2.56 -4.22 14.21
N TYR A 223 -2.45 -4.12 12.89
CA TYR A 223 -1.87 -2.96 12.21
C TYR A 223 -2.49 -2.80 10.83
N LYS A 224 -2.69 -1.55 10.41
CA LYS A 224 -3.22 -1.21 9.08
C LYS A 224 -2.06 -0.97 8.13
N PHE A 225 -1.83 -1.89 7.20
CA PHE A 225 -0.83 -1.78 6.15
C PHE A 225 -1.52 -1.67 4.79
N LEU A 226 -1.16 -0.66 3.98
CA LEU A 226 -1.73 -0.41 2.65
C LEU A 226 -3.27 -0.55 2.61
N GLY A 227 -3.97 0.00 3.60
CA GLY A 227 -5.43 -0.02 3.66
C GLY A 227 -6.08 -1.26 4.28
N ILE A 228 -5.35 -2.36 4.48
CA ILE A 228 -5.85 -3.61 5.07
C ILE A 228 -5.33 -3.79 6.50
N VAL A 229 -6.18 -4.30 7.40
CA VAL A 229 -5.79 -4.53 8.79
C VAL A 229 -5.40 -5.98 8.99
N PHE A 230 -4.14 -6.21 9.33
CA PHE A 230 -3.63 -7.54 9.69
C PHE A 230 -3.70 -7.69 11.20
N ASP A 231 -4.18 -8.84 11.66
CA ASP A 231 -4.16 -9.23 13.07
C ASP A 231 -3.17 -10.39 13.31
N LYS A 232 -2.69 -10.52 14.54
CA LYS A 232 -1.72 -11.54 15.01
C LYS A 232 -2.00 -12.96 14.53
N ARG A 233 -3.28 -13.33 14.34
CA ARG A 233 -3.71 -14.67 13.93
C ARG A 233 -4.14 -14.76 12.47
N LEU A 234 -4.03 -13.66 11.71
CA LEU A 234 -4.46 -13.53 10.31
C LEU A 234 -5.94 -13.94 10.12
N THR A 235 -6.80 -13.54 11.06
CA THR A 235 -8.25 -13.81 10.98
C THR A 235 -9.01 -12.78 10.15
N PHE A 236 -8.42 -11.60 9.96
CA PHE A 236 -9.01 -10.40 9.36
C PHE A 236 -10.29 -9.90 10.03
N LEU A 237 -10.58 -10.35 11.26
CA LEU A 237 -11.76 -9.92 12.01
C LEU A 237 -11.82 -8.40 12.22
N PRO A 238 -10.75 -7.74 12.72
CA PRO A 238 -10.75 -6.29 12.87
C PRO A 238 -10.92 -5.55 11.55
N HIS A 239 -10.34 -6.09 10.47
CA HIS A 239 -10.47 -5.53 9.13
C HIS A 239 -11.93 -5.55 8.67
N ILE A 240 -12.56 -6.73 8.70
CA ILE A 240 -13.96 -6.93 8.28
C ILE A 240 -14.90 -6.06 9.12
N ALA A 241 -14.68 -5.95 10.43
CA ALA A 241 -15.47 -5.07 11.30
C ALA A 241 -15.34 -3.59 10.89
N SER A 242 -14.11 -3.12 10.61
CA SER A 242 -13.89 -1.75 10.14
C SER A 242 -14.52 -1.50 8.76
N LEU A 243 -14.45 -2.48 7.86
CA LEU A 243 -15.02 -2.43 6.53
C LEU A 243 -16.54 -2.37 6.61
N LEU A 244 -17.16 -3.20 7.45
CA LEU A 244 -18.59 -3.21 7.70
C LEU A 244 -19.07 -1.84 8.21
N LYS A 245 -18.34 -1.21 9.14
CA LYS A 245 -18.66 0.14 9.63
C LYS A 245 -18.65 1.19 8.50
N ARG A 246 -17.69 1.12 7.57
CA ARG A 246 -17.63 1.99 6.39
C ARG A 246 -18.76 1.72 5.40
N CYS A 247 -19.07 0.44 5.18
CA CYS A 247 -20.18 -0.01 4.35
C CYS A 247 -21.53 0.50 4.87
N LEU A 248 -21.77 0.41 6.18
CA LEU A 248 -22.98 0.95 6.82
C LEU A 248 -23.10 2.48 6.67
N ARG A 249 -21.99 3.21 6.81
CA ARG A 249 -21.99 4.67 6.56
C ARG A 249 -22.37 5.00 5.13
N SER A 250 -21.83 4.26 4.16
CA SER A 250 -22.16 4.44 2.74
C SER A 250 -23.60 4.03 2.43
N LEU A 251 -24.14 3.06 3.15
CA LEU A 251 -25.54 2.69 3.05
C LEU A 251 -26.47 3.82 3.51
N ASN A 252 -26.07 4.64 4.49
CA ASN A 252 -26.85 5.82 4.86
C ASN A 252 -26.91 6.86 3.73
N ILE A 253 -25.84 7.01 2.94
CA ILE A 253 -25.84 7.86 1.74
C ILE A 253 -26.86 7.33 0.72
N LEU A 254 -26.90 6.01 0.51
CA LEU A 254 -27.91 5.40 -0.36
C LEU A 254 -29.33 5.63 0.17
N ARG A 255 -29.55 5.51 1.49
CA ARG A 255 -30.85 5.80 2.12
C ARG A 255 -31.31 7.23 1.90
N THR A 256 -30.39 8.20 2.01
CA THR A 256 -30.73 9.62 1.77
C THR A 256 -31.10 9.87 0.31
N LEU A 257 -30.43 9.19 -0.62
CA LEU A 257 -30.68 9.33 -2.06
C LEU A 257 -31.88 8.51 -2.54
N SER A 258 -32.31 7.48 -1.80
CA SER A 258 -33.43 6.61 -2.16
C SER A 258 -34.77 7.08 -1.58
N ASN A 259 -34.93 8.37 -1.30
CA ASN A 259 -36.17 8.91 -0.73
C ASN A 259 -37.31 8.92 -1.77
N ILE A 260 -38.57 8.84 -1.34
CA ILE A 260 -39.71 8.66 -2.24
C ILE A 260 -40.06 9.97 -2.97
N SER A 261 -39.83 11.13 -2.34
CA SER A 261 -40.24 12.44 -2.87
C SER A 261 -39.18 13.12 -3.76
N TRP A 262 -37.90 12.96 -3.45
CA TRP A 262 -36.77 13.58 -4.17
C TRP A 262 -35.65 12.56 -4.47
N GLY A 263 -36.02 11.29 -4.60
CA GLY A 263 -35.07 10.20 -4.79
C GLY A 263 -34.42 10.17 -6.16
N ALA A 264 -33.21 9.61 -6.20
CA ALA A 264 -32.53 9.32 -7.43
C ALA A 264 -33.13 8.08 -8.11
N ASP A 265 -33.09 8.07 -9.45
CA ASP A 265 -33.50 6.90 -10.24
C ASP A 265 -32.67 5.65 -9.90
N ARG A 266 -33.25 4.46 -10.10
CA ARG A 266 -32.63 3.15 -9.87
C ARG A 266 -31.26 3.04 -10.55
N SER A 267 -31.13 3.53 -11.78
CA SER A 267 -29.86 3.49 -12.51
C SER A 267 -28.77 4.33 -11.82
N CYS A 268 -29.15 5.48 -11.26
CA CYS A 268 -28.27 6.37 -10.52
C CYS A 268 -27.87 5.77 -9.17
N LEU A 269 -28.83 5.22 -8.42
CA LEU A 269 -28.55 4.54 -7.14
C LEU A 269 -27.59 3.36 -7.33
N LEU A 270 -27.79 2.54 -8.37
CA LEU A 270 -26.87 1.46 -8.71
C LEU A 270 -25.48 1.97 -9.10
N ARG A 271 -25.38 3.11 -9.80
CA ARG A 271 -24.08 3.75 -10.10
C ARG A 271 -23.37 4.18 -8.83
N VAL A 272 -24.07 4.83 -7.89
CA VAL A 272 -23.52 5.26 -6.59
C VAL A 272 -23.09 4.05 -5.75
N TYR A 273 -23.91 3.00 -5.72
CA TYR A 273 -23.56 1.74 -5.07
C TYR A 273 -22.27 1.14 -5.66
N ARG A 274 -22.17 1.07 -6.99
CA ARG A 274 -20.99 0.51 -7.67
C ARG A 274 -19.73 1.37 -7.49
N SER A 275 -19.85 2.69 -7.40
CA SER A 275 -18.71 3.59 -7.26
C SER A 275 -18.17 3.66 -5.84
N ILE A 276 -19.04 3.57 -4.83
CA ILE A 276 -18.65 3.71 -3.42
C ILE A 276 -18.60 2.35 -2.72
N TYR A 277 -19.73 1.64 -2.67
CA TYR A 277 -19.82 0.42 -1.88
C TYR A 277 -18.99 -0.72 -2.48
N ARG A 278 -19.16 -0.96 -3.78
CA ARG A 278 -18.50 -2.06 -4.47
C ARG A 278 -16.99 -1.85 -4.53
N SER A 279 -16.52 -0.64 -4.83
CA SER A 279 -15.08 -0.32 -4.85
C SER A 279 -14.40 -0.53 -3.50
N MET A 280 -15.08 -0.22 -2.39
CA MET A 280 -14.55 -0.44 -1.04
C MET A 280 -14.40 -1.92 -0.69
N ILE A 281 -15.36 -2.76 -1.07
CA ILE A 281 -15.30 -4.21 -0.81
C ILE A 281 -14.34 -4.90 -1.77
N ASP A 282 -14.28 -4.49 -3.03
CA ASP A 282 -13.37 -5.12 -3.99
C ASP A 282 -11.90 -4.85 -3.61
N TYR A 283 -11.59 -3.72 -2.96
CA TYR A 283 -10.24 -3.42 -2.51
C TYR A 283 -9.72 -4.39 -1.43
N GLY A 284 -8.67 -5.13 -1.75
CA GLY A 284 -8.04 -6.10 -0.84
C GLY A 284 -8.83 -7.40 -0.67
N SER A 285 -9.89 -7.62 -1.46
CA SER A 285 -10.74 -8.81 -1.35
C SER A 285 -9.99 -10.12 -1.64
N VAL A 286 -8.91 -10.04 -2.40
CA VAL A 286 -7.99 -11.16 -2.68
C VAL A 286 -7.22 -11.57 -1.42
N VAL A 287 -6.91 -10.59 -0.55
CA VAL A 287 -6.12 -10.78 0.68
C VAL A 287 -7.03 -11.26 1.81
N TYR A 288 -8.03 -10.45 2.18
CA TYR A 288 -8.91 -10.79 3.31
C TYR A 288 -9.98 -11.83 2.94
N GLY A 289 -10.18 -12.13 1.65
CA GLY A 289 -11.11 -13.17 1.19
C GLY A 289 -10.76 -14.57 1.72
N SER A 290 -9.55 -14.70 2.22
CA SER A 290 -8.98 -15.88 2.86
C SER A 290 -9.48 -16.10 4.31
N ALA A 291 -10.21 -15.13 4.87
CA ALA A 291 -10.86 -15.20 6.17
C ALA A 291 -11.99 -16.25 6.24
N ARG A 292 -12.42 -16.58 7.46
CA ARG A 292 -13.49 -17.58 7.67
C ARG A 292 -14.79 -17.15 6.97
N PRO A 293 -15.50 -18.06 6.27
CA PRO A 293 -16.75 -17.74 5.57
C PRO A 293 -17.82 -17.12 6.48
N SER A 294 -17.88 -17.53 7.75
CA SER A 294 -18.80 -16.97 8.74
C SER A 294 -18.59 -15.48 8.97
N TYR A 295 -17.35 -14.99 8.93
CA TYR A 295 -17.03 -13.57 9.10
C TYR A 295 -17.40 -12.78 7.85
N LEU A 296 -17.14 -13.34 6.67
CA LEU A 296 -17.44 -12.72 5.39
C LEU A 296 -18.94 -12.56 5.14
N LYS A 297 -19.78 -13.46 5.67
CA LYS A 297 -21.24 -13.42 5.55
C LYS A 297 -21.86 -12.10 6.06
N SER A 298 -21.22 -11.45 7.03
CA SER A 298 -21.68 -10.15 7.54
C SER A 298 -21.66 -9.05 6.47
N LEU A 299 -20.73 -9.11 5.51
CA LEU A 299 -20.65 -8.17 4.38
C LEU A 299 -21.77 -8.41 3.35
N ASP A 300 -22.19 -9.66 3.18
CA ASP A 300 -23.31 -10.02 2.30
C ASP A 300 -24.62 -9.41 2.82
N CYS A 301 -24.86 -9.44 4.14
CA CYS A 301 -26.06 -8.85 4.74
C CYS A 301 -26.20 -7.36 4.41
N VAL A 302 -25.12 -6.57 4.56
CA VAL A 302 -25.14 -5.13 4.26
C VAL A 302 -25.29 -4.90 2.75
N ARG A 303 -24.69 -5.76 1.92
CA ARG A 303 -24.84 -5.69 0.46
C ARG A 303 -26.29 -5.91 0.03
N HIS A 304 -26.97 -6.91 0.58
CA HIS A 304 -28.36 -7.19 0.26
C HIS A 304 -29.27 -6.03 0.65
N GLN A 305 -29.00 -5.37 1.78
CA GLN A 305 -29.72 -4.16 2.17
C GLN A 305 -29.48 -3.01 1.18
N ALA A 306 -28.23 -2.78 0.76
CA ALA A 306 -27.90 -1.75 -0.21
C ALA A 306 -28.58 -1.98 -1.56
N LEU A 307 -28.54 -3.21 -2.07
CA LEU A 307 -29.18 -3.57 -3.34
C LEU A 307 -30.70 -3.43 -3.25
N ARG A 308 -31.34 -3.88 -2.16
CA ARG A 308 -32.79 -3.67 -1.96
C ARG A 308 -33.18 -2.20 -2.00
N LEU A 309 -32.40 -1.33 -1.38
CA LEU A 309 -32.61 0.12 -1.44
C LEU A 309 -32.48 0.66 -2.88
N CYS A 310 -31.47 0.20 -3.62
CA CYS A 310 -31.26 0.67 -5.00
C CYS A 310 -32.36 0.22 -5.95
N LEU A 311 -32.91 -0.99 -5.77
CA LEU A 311 -33.94 -1.54 -6.66
C LEU A 311 -35.36 -1.22 -6.20
N GLY A 312 -35.55 -0.63 -5.01
CA GLY A 312 -36.87 -0.48 -4.38
C GLY A 312 -37.51 -1.83 -4.00
N ALA A 313 -36.71 -2.87 -3.78
CA ALA A 313 -37.19 -4.23 -3.57
C ALA A 313 -37.66 -4.47 -2.12
N PHE A 314 -38.68 -5.32 -1.96
CA PHE A 314 -39.17 -5.74 -0.65
C PHE A 314 -38.11 -6.48 0.17
N ARG A 315 -38.26 -6.48 1.51
CA ARG A 315 -37.36 -7.21 2.42
C ARG A 315 -37.34 -8.73 2.16
N THR A 316 -38.46 -9.29 1.70
CA THR A 316 -38.63 -10.71 1.37
C THR A 316 -38.16 -11.07 -0.04
N TYR A 317 -37.72 -10.10 -0.85
CA TYR A 317 -37.32 -10.35 -2.23
C TYR A 317 -36.15 -11.36 -2.29
N PRO A 318 -36.25 -12.43 -3.11
CA PRO A 318 -35.22 -13.46 -3.22
C PRO A 318 -33.86 -12.89 -3.62
N ILE A 319 -32.79 -13.33 -2.95
CA ILE A 319 -31.42 -12.85 -3.20
C ILE A 319 -30.94 -13.16 -4.63
N PRO A 320 -31.17 -14.35 -5.22
CA PRO A 320 -30.75 -14.61 -6.60
C PRO A 320 -31.40 -13.67 -7.61
N SER A 321 -32.69 -13.36 -7.44
CA SER A 321 -33.40 -12.40 -8.28
C SER A 321 -32.83 -10.98 -8.11
N LEU A 322 -32.47 -10.58 -6.89
CA LEU A 322 -31.84 -9.29 -6.60
C LEU A 322 -30.54 -9.10 -7.39
N TYR A 323 -29.75 -10.17 -7.51
CA TYR A 323 -28.50 -10.18 -8.26
C TYR A 323 -28.70 -10.10 -9.77
N ALA A 324 -29.67 -10.84 -10.30
CA ALA A 324 -30.02 -10.78 -11.72
C ALA A 324 -30.51 -9.38 -12.12
N GLU A 325 -31.45 -8.83 -11.35
CA GLU A 325 -32.04 -7.50 -11.55
C GLU A 325 -31.04 -6.34 -11.41
N ALA A 326 -30.05 -6.49 -10.54
CA ALA A 326 -28.98 -5.52 -10.35
C ALA A 326 -27.79 -5.71 -11.31
N PHE A 327 -27.77 -6.77 -12.12
CA PHE A 327 -26.61 -7.20 -12.91
C PHE A 327 -25.33 -7.29 -12.07
N GLU A 328 -25.43 -7.96 -10.92
CA GLU A 328 -24.38 -7.98 -9.90
C GLU A 328 -24.06 -9.42 -9.46
N LEU A 329 -22.79 -9.81 -9.52
CA LEU A 329 -22.32 -11.12 -9.05
C LEU A 329 -22.40 -11.21 -7.51
N SER A 330 -22.46 -12.43 -6.97
CA SER A 330 -22.31 -12.68 -5.52
C SER A 330 -20.91 -12.25 -5.04
N LEU A 331 -20.75 -11.87 -3.76
CA LEU A 331 -19.44 -11.47 -3.26
C LEU A 331 -18.41 -12.61 -3.31
N SER A 332 -18.82 -13.86 -3.13
CA SER A 332 -17.93 -15.01 -3.28
C SER A 332 -17.40 -15.11 -4.70
N SER A 333 -18.28 -15.16 -5.70
CA SER A 333 -17.87 -15.25 -7.11
C SER A 333 -17.04 -14.05 -7.56
N ARG A 334 -17.29 -12.86 -6.99
CA ARG A 334 -16.45 -11.68 -7.24
C ARG A 334 -15.04 -11.87 -6.68
N ARG A 335 -14.91 -12.33 -5.44
CA ARG A 335 -13.60 -12.61 -4.83
C ARG A 335 -12.85 -13.65 -5.65
N ASP A 336 -13.51 -14.73 -6.06
CA ASP A 336 -12.89 -15.76 -6.89
C ASP A 336 -12.41 -15.18 -8.23
N LYS A 337 -13.24 -14.36 -8.89
CA LYS A 337 -12.85 -13.64 -10.11
C LYS A 337 -11.61 -12.76 -9.89
N PHE A 338 -11.56 -11.98 -8.82
CA PHE A 338 -10.40 -11.14 -8.52
C PHE A 338 -9.16 -11.97 -8.21
N SER A 339 -9.28 -13.02 -7.40
CA SER A 339 -8.17 -13.93 -7.10
C SER A 339 -7.61 -14.60 -8.36
N LEU A 340 -8.47 -15.07 -9.27
CA LEU A 340 -8.06 -15.63 -10.56
C LEU A 340 -7.37 -14.59 -11.45
N THR A 341 -7.92 -13.38 -11.51
CA THR A 341 -7.33 -12.29 -12.30
C THR A 341 -5.95 -11.93 -11.78
N THR A 342 -5.80 -11.78 -10.46
CA THR A 342 -4.51 -11.52 -9.82
C THR A 342 -3.53 -12.66 -10.05
N PHE A 343 -3.97 -13.92 -9.94
CA PHE A 343 -3.13 -15.08 -10.22
C PHE A 343 -2.56 -15.08 -11.65
N VAL A 344 -3.41 -14.84 -12.65
CA VAL A 344 -2.97 -14.74 -14.05
C VAL A 344 -1.99 -13.58 -14.23
N LEU A 345 -2.27 -12.41 -13.64
CA LEU A 345 -1.36 -11.27 -13.69
C LEU A 345 0.00 -11.63 -13.08
N CYS A 346 0.03 -12.22 -11.89
CA CYS A 346 1.26 -12.66 -11.23
C CYS A 346 2.05 -13.63 -12.12
N GLN A 347 1.40 -14.61 -12.76
CA GLN A 347 2.07 -15.53 -13.68
C GLN A 347 2.67 -14.82 -14.88
N THR A 348 1.94 -13.89 -15.50
CA THR A 348 2.46 -13.13 -16.65
C THR A 348 3.64 -12.23 -16.27
N THR A 349 3.63 -11.62 -15.09
CA THR A 349 4.79 -10.87 -14.57
C THR A 349 5.95 -11.80 -14.22
N THR A 350 5.71 -12.96 -13.60
CA THR A 350 6.78 -13.91 -13.25
C THR A 350 7.42 -14.50 -14.50
N ILE A 351 6.67 -14.77 -15.56
CA ILE A 351 7.23 -15.25 -16.85
C ILE A 351 8.16 -14.20 -17.47
N LEU A 352 7.88 -12.90 -17.29
CA LEU A 352 8.78 -11.82 -17.74
C LEU A 352 10.06 -11.71 -16.90
N TYR A 353 10.08 -12.21 -15.66
CA TYR A 353 11.26 -12.17 -14.78
C TYR A 353 12.02 -13.50 -14.67
N VAL A 354 11.39 -14.65 -14.97
CA VAL A 354 12.01 -15.98 -14.90
C VAL A 354 12.57 -16.43 -16.26
N GLY A 355 12.26 -15.71 -17.35
CA GLY A 355 12.80 -15.97 -18.69
C GLY A 355 14.28 -15.59 -18.90
N HIS A 356 14.98 -15.11 -17.88
CA HIS A 356 16.39 -14.70 -17.95
C HIS A 356 17.16 -15.19 -16.72
N TYR A 357 17.38 -16.50 -16.65
CA TYR A 357 18.47 -17.09 -15.87
C TYR A 357 19.43 -17.81 -16.81
#